data_AF-A0A067GHB5-F1
#
_entry.id   AF-A0A067GHB5-F1
#
_cell.length_a   1.000
_cell.length_b   1.000
_cell.length_c   1.000
_cell.angle_alpha   90.00
_cell.angle_beta   90.00
_cell.angle_gamma   90.00
#
_symmetry.space_group_name_H-M   'P 1'
#
loop_
_entity.id
_entity.type
_entity.pdbx_description
1 polymer ?
#
loop_
_entity_poly.entity_id
_entity_poly.type
_entity_poly.pdbx_seq_one_letter_code
_entity_poly.pdbx_strand_id
1 'polypeptide(L)'
;MGFCPFGLVLLLLLSIVLIATMALSFAWMFGETKPSGSELLIGILVPKLSSKTIQQAVGVVGCIIMPHNVFLHSALVQSRDIDNNKKGRVQEALRYYSIESTLALVVSFMINLFVTTVFAKGFYGTEQANNIGLVNAGQYLQEKYGGGLFPILYIWGIGLLAAGQSSTITGTYAGQFIMGGFLNLRLKKWLRALITRSCAIVPTIIVALVFDTSEDMLDVLNEWLNVLQSVQIPFALIPLLYLVSQEHIMGTFKIGPILKMVSWLVAVLVILINGYLLLEFFSSEVNGVLIATVIGVFTAGYVAFIIYLVSRGITFSSWRAHPKLVPGTE
;
A
#
# COMPACT_ATOMS: atom_id res chain seq x y z
N MET A 1 22.39 15.25 -17.46
CA MET A 1 21.38 15.73 -18.43
C MET A 1 20.44 14.58 -18.78
N GLY A 2 19.13 14.83 -18.88
CA GLY A 2 18.21 13.88 -19.53
C GLY A 2 17.02 13.36 -18.71
N PHE A 3 16.31 14.23 -17.98
CA PHE A 3 14.84 14.27 -17.98
C PHE A 3 14.49 15.67 -17.46
N CYS A 4 13.84 16.47 -18.31
CA CYS A 4 13.49 17.84 -17.97
C CYS A 4 12.61 17.81 -16.70
N PRO A 5 12.94 18.55 -15.62
CA PRO A 5 12.09 18.59 -14.42
C PRO A 5 10.63 18.96 -14.76
N PHE A 6 10.44 19.67 -15.87
CA PHE A 6 9.15 19.99 -16.47
C PHE A 6 8.32 18.76 -16.88
N GLY A 7 8.93 17.74 -17.48
CA GLY A 7 8.21 16.56 -17.98
C GLY A 7 7.65 15.68 -16.86
N LEU A 8 8.35 15.59 -15.72
CA LEU A 8 7.86 14.85 -14.56
C LEU A 8 6.71 15.59 -13.88
N VAL A 9 6.83 16.90 -13.69
CA VAL A 9 5.76 17.71 -13.09
C VAL A 9 4.51 17.65 -13.96
N LEU A 10 4.66 17.72 -15.28
CA LEU A 10 3.55 17.56 -16.21
C LEU A 10 2.88 16.19 -16.10
N LEU A 11 3.66 15.10 -16.02
CA LEU A 11 3.11 13.74 -15.83
C LEU A 11 2.38 13.57 -14.49
N LEU A 12 2.90 14.18 -13.42
CA LEU A 12 2.25 14.18 -12.12
C LEU A 12 0.93 14.95 -12.16
N LEU A 13 0.94 16.15 -12.73
CA LEU A 13 -0.28 16.96 -12.91
C LEU A 13 -1.31 16.24 -13.77
N LEU A 14 -0.88 15.62 -14.88
CA LEU A 14 -1.74 14.80 -15.72
C LEU A 14 -2.35 13.64 -14.91
N SER A 15 -1.53 12.91 -14.16
CA SER A 15 -2.01 11.78 -13.34
C SER A 15 -3.02 12.23 -12.28
N ILE A 16 -2.77 13.37 -11.62
CA ILE A 16 -3.70 13.97 -10.66
C ILE A 16 -5.02 14.33 -11.33
N VAL A 17 -4.98 14.98 -12.49
CA VAL A 17 -6.19 15.34 -13.26
C VAL A 17 -6.97 14.08 -13.62
N LEU A 18 -6.31 13.03 -14.12
CA LEU A 18 -6.98 11.79 -14.50
C LEU A 18 -7.59 11.05 -13.31
N ILE A 19 -6.89 10.96 -12.19
CA ILE A 19 -7.42 10.37 -10.94
C ILE A 19 -8.60 11.20 -10.43
N ALA A 20 -8.53 12.53 -10.50
CA ALA A 20 -9.62 13.41 -10.11
C ALA A 20 -10.85 13.23 -11.02
N THR A 21 -10.66 13.13 -12.34
CA THR A 21 -11.76 12.83 -13.28
C THR A 21 -12.41 11.48 -12.97
N MET A 22 -11.61 10.45 -12.69
CA MET A 22 -12.11 9.14 -12.29
C MET A 22 -12.90 9.22 -10.98
N ALA A 23 -12.36 9.89 -9.97
CA ALA A 23 -13.02 10.09 -8.68
C ALA A 23 -14.36 10.83 -8.82
N LEU A 24 -14.42 11.89 -9.62
CA LEU A 24 -15.65 12.64 -9.90
C LEU A 24 -16.68 11.80 -10.65
N SER A 25 -16.24 10.95 -11.57
CA SER A 25 -17.12 10.05 -12.31
C SER A 25 -17.74 8.99 -11.40
N PHE A 26 -16.94 8.40 -10.50
CA PHE A 26 -17.46 7.49 -9.48
C PHE A 26 -18.34 8.18 -8.44
N ALA A 27 -18.03 9.42 -8.07
CA ALA A 27 -18.89 10.22 -7.19
C ALA A 27 -20.26 10.50 -7.85
N TRP A 28 -20.28 10.79 -9.16
CA TRP A 28 -21.52 10.94 -9.93
C TRP A 28 -22.31 9.63 -9.97
N MET A 29 -21.68 8.51 -10.33
CA MET A 29 -22.34 7.19 -10.33
C MET A 29 -22.85 6.79 -8.94
N PHE A 30 -22.12 7.14 -7.88
CA PHE A 30 -22.56 6.96 -6.50
C PHE A 30 -23.83 7.77 -6.19
N GLY A 31 -23.93 9.00 -6.69
CA GLY A 31 -25.16 9.80 -6.57
C GLY A 31 -26.34 9.18 -7.32
N GLU A 32 -26.11 8.72 -8.55
CA GLU A 32 -27.15 8.14 -9.42
C GLU A 32 -27.68 6.80 -8.87
N THR A 33 -26.79 5.98 -8.28
CA THR A 33 -27.15 4.69 -7.68
C THR A 33 -28.05 4.80 -6.45
N LYS A 34 -28.20 6.00 -5.87
CA LYS A 34 -29.00 6.30 -4.67
C LYS A 34 -28.88 5.19 -3.60
N PRO A 35 -27.66 4.91 -3.11
CA PRO A 35 -27.47 3.86 -2.13
C PRO A 35 -28.19 4.19 -0.82
N SER A 36 -28.66 3.15 -0.16
CA SER A 36 -29.23 3.17 1.19
C SER A 36 -28.20 3.69 2.19
N GLY A 37 -28.32 4.95 2.60
CA GLY A 37 -27.39 5.58 3.55
C GLY A 37 -27.29 4.84 4.89
N SER A 38 -28.38 4.21 5.34
CA SER A 38 -28.40 3.37 6.54
C SER A 38 -27.52 2.12 6.39
N GLU A 39 -27.61 1.42 5.27
CA GLU A 39 -26.80 0.22 5.00
C GLU A 39 -25.33 0.57 4.83
N LEU A 40 -25.01 1.70 4.20
CA LEU A 40 -23.64 2.21 4.08
C LEU A 40 -23.04 2.55 5.44
N LEU A 41 -23.77 3.27 6.30
CA LEU A 41 -23.29 3.60 7.65
C LEU A 41 -23.07 2.34 8.48
N ILE A 42 -23.98 1.36 8.38
CA ILE A 42 -23.81 0.07 9.05
C ILE A 42 -22.58 -0.66 8.50
N GLY A 43 -22.36 -0.66 7.18
CA GLY A 43 -21.20 -1.28 6.55
C GLY A 43 -19.86 -0.63 6.91
N ILE A 44 -19.85 0.69 7.14
CA ILE A 44 -18.64 1.42 7.57
C ILE A 44 -18.35 1.18 9.05
N LEU A 45 -19.37 1.10 9.91
CA LEU A 45 -19.21 1.04 11.36
C LEU A 45 -19.15 -0.38 11.92
N VAL A 46 -19.80 -1.35 11.27
CA VAL A 46 -19.96 -2.72 11.78
C VAL A 46 -19.25 -3.72 10.85
N PRO A 47 -18.07 -4.24 11.23
CA PRO A 47 -17.38 -5.26 10.46
C PRO A 47 -18.15 -6.58 10.52
N LYS A 48 -18.81 -6.97 9.43
CA LYS A 48 -19.43 -8.29 9.25
C LYS A 48 -18.56 -9.12 8.32
N LEU A 49 -17.86 -10.11 8.88
CA LEU A 49 -17.01 -11.04 8.13
C LEU A 49 -17.69 -12.41 8.04
N SER A 50 -17.65 -12.99 6.84
CA SER A 50 -18.04 -14.37 6.57
C SER A 50 -16.84 -15.12 6.04
N SER A 51 -16.81 -16.46 6.13
CA SER A 51 -15.67 -17.25 5.66
C SER A 51 -15.29 -16.97 4.20
N LYS A 52 -16.27 -16.64 3.35
CA LYS A 52 -16.04 -16.29 1.92
C LYS A 52 -15.52 -14.86 1.71
N THR A 53 -15.80 -13.94 2.63
CA THR A 53 -15.41 -12.53 2.50
C THR A 53 -14.11 -12.20 3.22
N ILE A 54 -13.60 -13.09 4.07
CA ILE A 54 -12.34 -12.88 4.79
C ILE A 54 -11.18 -12.71 3.80
N GLN A 55 -10.99 -13.60 2.83
CA GLN A 55 -9.90 -13.51 1.85
C GLN A 55 -9.92 -12.17 1.09
N GLN A 56 -11.09 -11.74 0.63
CA GLN A 56 -11.25 -10.46 -0.08
C GLN A 56 -10.99 -9.26 0.84
N ALA A 57 -11.54 -9.25 2.06
CA ALA A 57 -11.32 -8.19 3.03
C ALA A 57 -9.83 -8.05 3.40
N VAL A 58 -9.17 -9.19 3.56
CA VAL A 58 -7.75 -9.28 3.84
C VAL A 58 -6.90 -8.79 2.66
N GLY A 59 -7.25 -9.15 1.42
CA GLY A 59 -6.62 -8.62 0.22
C GLY A 59 -6.73 -7.09 0.12
N VAL A 60 -7.91 -6.53 0.43
CA VAL A 60 -8.11 -5.07 0.47
C VAL A 60 -7.21 -4.39 1.51
N VAL A 61 -7.08 -4.96 2.72
CA VAL A 61 -6.19 -4.43 3.77
C VAL A 61 -4.73 -4.48 3.31
N GLY A 62 -4.30 -5.58 2.70
CA GLY A 62 -2.94 -5.75 2.16
C GLY A 62 -2.63 -4.71 1.09
N CYS A 63 -3.55 -4.46 0.16
CA CYS A 63 -3.41 -3.47 -0.91
C CYS A 63 -3.31 -2.03 -0.39
N ILE A 64 -3.99 -1.69 0.70
CA ILE A 64 -3.97 -0.33 1.28
C ILE A 64 -2.64 -0.05 1.98
N ILE A 65 -2.08 -1.05 2.68
CA ILE A 65 -0.86 -0.87 3.48
C ILE A 65 0.35 -1.35 2.69
N MET A 66 0.88 -0.47 1.86
CA MET A 66 2.06 -0.77 1.03
C MET A 66 3.37 -0.39 1.74
N PRO A 67 4.33 -1.32 1.90
CA PRO A 67 5.57 -1.06 2.63
C PRO A 67 6.46 -0.02 1.95
N HIS A 68 6.48 0.03 0.62
CA HIS A 68 7.27 1.05 -0.10
C HIS A 68 6.75 2.47 0.09
N ASN A 69 5.44 2.66 0.35
CA ASN A 69 4.86 3.97 0.64
C ASN A 69 5.36 4.53 1.98
N VAL A 70 5.62 3.66 2.96
CA VAL A 70 6.21 4.05 4.24
C VAL A 70 7.60 4.69 4.04
N PHE A 71 8.46 4.05 3.25
CA PHE A 71 9.79 4.59 2.91
C PHE A 71 9.69 5.86 2.05
N LEU A 72 8.80 5.87 1.07
CA LEU A 72 8.60 7.00 0.17
C LEU A 72 8.12 8.25 0.94
N HIS A 73 7.08 8.13 1.76
CA HIS A 73 6.56 9.25 2.54
C HIS A 73 7.60 9.78 3.52
N SER A 74 8.35 8.91 4.18
CA SER A 74 9.44 9.30 5.09
C SER A 74 10.52 10.13 4.38
N ALA A 75 10.77 9.84 3.10
CA ALA A 75 11.77 10.54 2.31
C ALA A 75 11.22 11.83 1.66
N LEU A 76 9.95 11.85 1.23
CA LEU A 76 9.31 13.06 0.68
C LEU A 76 9.20 14.17 1.73
N VAL A 77 8.93 13.82 2.98
CA VAL A 77 8.91 14.76 4.11
C VAL A 77 10.28 15.45 4.30
N GLN A 78 11.38 14.78 3.94
CA GLN A 78 12.74 15.36 4.01
C GLN A 78 13.10 16.23 2.81
N SER A 79 12.30 16.24 1.74
CA SER A 79 12.58 17.07 0.57
C SER A 79 12.24 18.54 0.75
N ARG A 80 11.47 18.89 1.79
CA ARG A 80 11.17 20.29 2.13
C ARG A 80 12.16 20.77 3.18
N ASP A 81 12.71 21.96 2.95
CA ASP A 81 13.69 22.56 3.86
C ASP A 81 12.99 23.02 5.15
N ILE A 82 13.42 22.46 6.28
CA ILE A 82 12.87 22.74 7.61
C ILE A 82 14.03 23.02 8.55
N ASP A 83 13.97 24.17 9.23
CA ASP A 83 14.94 24.53 10.25
C ASP A 83 14.74 23.67 11.51
N ASN A 84 15.51 22.58 11.60
CA ASN A 84 15.46 21.61 12.70
C ASN A 84 15.87 22.19 14.06
N ASN A 85 16.50 23.38 14.09
CA ASN A 85 16.91 24.02 15.35
C ASN A 85 15.74 24.71 16.07
N LYS A 86 14.67 25.04 15.34
CA LYS A 86 13.49 25.73 15.90
C LYS A 86 12.36 24.75 16.12
N LYS A 87 12.16 24.33 17.38
CA LYS A 87 11.08 23.40 17.78
C LYS A 87 9.70 23.80 17.24
N GLY A 88 9.37 25.10 17.26
CA GLY A 88 8.10 25.61 16.73
C GLY A 88 7.91 25.35 15.22
N ARG A 89 8.98 25.44 14.42
CA ARG A 89 8.94 25.18 12.98
C ARG A 89 8.77 23.69 12.68
N VAL A 90 9.41 22.83 13.46
CA VAL A 90 9.24 21.37 13.35
C VAL A 90 7.80 20.98 13.70
N GLN A 91 7.24 21.55 14.77
CA GLN A 91 5.85 21.29 15.16
C GLN A 91 4.84 21.79 14.11
N GLU A 92 5.08 22.97 13.54
CA GLU A 92 4.30 23.52 12.42
C GLU A 92 4.36 22.58 11.20
N ALA A 93 5.55 22.13 10.82
CA ALA A 93 5.74 21.19 9.71
C ALA A 93 5.03 19.85 9.95
N LEU A 94 5.15 19.27 11.16
CA LEU A 94 4.45 18.04 11.53
C LEU A 94 2.93 18.19 11.41
N ARG A 95 2.37 19.34 11.81
CA ARG A 95 0.94 19.63 11.66
C ARG A 95 0.53 19.68 10.19
N TYR A 96 1.28 20.38 9.34
CA TYR A 96 0.97 20.44 7.90
C TYR A 96 1.09 19.07 7.23
N TYR A 97 2.13 18.30 7.53
CA TYR A 97 2.28 16.94 7.00
C TYR A 97 1.17 16.01 7.47
N SER A 98 0.74 16.13 8.73
CA SER A 98 -0.39 15.36 9.25
C SER A 98 -1.68 15.71 8.51
N ILE A 99 -1.95 17.00 8.24
CA ILE A 99 -3.13 17.45 7.49
C ILE A 99 -3.06 16.95 6.05
N GLU A 100 -1.92 17.12 5.37
CA GLU A 100 -1.70 16.68 3.98
C GLU A 100 -1.92 15.16 3.85
N SER A 101 -1.31 14.37 4.74
CA SER A 101 -1.46 12.92 4.73
C SER A 101 -2.88 12.47 5.09
N THR A 102 -3.54 13.14 6.05
CA THR A 102 -4.92 12.81 6.44
C THR A 102 -5.89 13.09 5.30
N LEU A 103 -5.77 14.25 4.65
CA LEU A 103 -6.63 14.62 3.52
C LEU A 103 -6.46 13.64 2.35
N ALA A 104 -5.22 13.26 2.03
CA ALA A 104 -4.95 12.27 0.98
C ALA A 104 -5.59 10.91 1.28
N LEU A 105 -5.47 10.42 2.52
CA LEU A 105 -6.07 9.15 2.94
C LEU A 105 -7.61 9.22 2.96
N VAL A 106 -8.20 10.35 3.37
CA VAL A 106 -9.66 10.56 3.33
C VAL A 106 -10.18 10.55 1.89
N VAL A 107 -9.49 11.23 0.96
CA VAL A 107 -9.85 11.21 -0.46
C VAL A 107 -9.73 9.79 -1.04
N SER A 108 -8.65 9.08 -0.73
CA SER A 108 -8.48 7.68 -1.15
C SER A 108 -9.58 6.77 -0.60
N PHE A 109 -9.94 6.93 0.68
CA PHE A 109 -11.04 6.21 1.30
C PHE A 109 -12.38 6.50 0.61
N MET A 110 -12.68 7.76 0.28
CA MET A 110 -13.90 8.15 -0.46
C MET A 110 -13.96 7.52 -1.85
N ILE A 111 -12.85 7.51 -2.59
CA ILE A 111 -12.79 6.87 -3.91
C ILE A 111 -13.08 5.36 -3.78
N ASN A 112 -12.41 4.68 -2.85
CA ASN A 112 -12.63 3.24 -2.62
C ASN A 112 -14.07 2.95 -2.19
N LEU A 113 -14.66 3.80 -1.36
CA LEU A 113 -16.06 3.69 -0.95
C LEU A 113 -17.02 3.84 -2.15
N PHE A 114 -16.80 4.83 -3.02
CA PHE A 114 -17.63 5.05 -4.21
C PHE A 114 -17.52 3.89 -5.19
N VAL A 115 -16.30 3.46 -5.52
CA VAL A 115 -16.06 2.34 -6.43
C VAL A 115 -16.74 1.08 -5.89
N THR A 116 -16.47 0.71 -4.63
CA THR A 116 -17.04 -0.50 -4.02
C THR A 116 -18.57 -0.46 -4.00
N THR A 117 -19.16 0.70 -3.66
CA THR A 117 -20.62 0.84 -3.59
C THR A 117 -21.28 0.76 -4.97
N VAL A 118 -20.69 1.40 -5.98
CA VAL A 118 -21.22 1.37 -7.36
C VAL A 118 -21.22 -0.05 -7.92
N PHE A 119 -20.15 -0.81 -7.67
CA PHE A 119 -20.09 -2.22 -8.07
C PHE A 119 -21.04 -3.09 -7.24
N ALA A 120 -21.11 -2.89 -5.92
CA ALA A 120 -22.02 -3.65 -5.07
C ALA A 120 -23.49 -3.42 -5.47
N LYS A 121 -23.95 -2.17 -5.57
CA LYS A 121 -25.33 -1.89 -5.99
C LYS A 121 -25.59 -2.26 -7.45
N GLY A 122 -24.55 -2.18 -8.27
CA GLY A 122 -24.61 -2.48 -9.69
C GLY A 122 -24.76 -3.96 -10.00
N PHE A 123 -24.04 -4.82 -9.29
CA PHE A 123 -23.83 -6.19 -9.75
C PHE A 123 -23.93 -7.24 -8.64
N TYR A 124 -24.02 -6.84 -7.37
CA TYR A 124 -24.12 -7.81 -6.28
C TYR A 124 -25.35 -8.71 -6.43
N GLY A 125 -25.13 -10.02 -6.41
CA GLY A 125 -26.18 -11.04 -6.55
C GLY A 125 -26.59 -11.35 -7.98
N THR A 126 -25.93 -10.78 -9.00
CA THR A 126 -26.15 -11.17 -10.41
C THR A 126 -25.13 -12.20 -10.88
N GLU A 127 -25.46 -12.96 -11.94
CA GLU A 127 -24.52 -13.96 -12.50
C GLU A 127 -23.24 -13.32 -13.06
N GLN A 128 -23.32 -12.06 -13.50
CA GLN A 128 -22.18 -11.31 -14.01
C GLN A 128 -21.18 -10.97 -12.92
N ALA A 129 -21.58 -10.91 -11.63
CA ALA A 129 -20.73 -10.47 -10.53
C ALA A 129 -19.41 -11.23 -10.40
N ASN A 130 -19.43 -12.54 -10.68
CA ASN A 130 -18.27 -13.40 -10.56
C ASN A 130 -17.26 -13.21 -11.70
N ASN A 131 -17.69 -12.65 -12.83
CA ASN A 131 -16.87 -12.47 -14.02
C ASN A 131 -16.36 -11.03 -14.19
N ILE A 132 -16.67 -10.12 -13.25
CA ILE A 132 -16.22 -8.72 -13.33
C ILE A 132 -14.73 -8.67 -13.00
N GLY A 133 -13.93 -8.41 -14.04
CA GLY A 133 -12.49 -8.20 -13.98
C GLY A 133 -12.09 -6.82 -14.50
N LEU A 134 -10.80 -6.51 -14.43
CA LEU A 134 -10.26 -5.20 -14.79
C LEU A 134 -10.54 -4.82 -16.27
N VAL A 135 -10.59 -5.82 -17.15
CA VAL A 135 -10.78 -5.68 -18.61
C VAL A 135 -12.23 -5.35 -18.97
N ASN A 136 -13.20 -6.04 -18.37
CA ASN A 136 -14.62 -5.90 -18.71
C ASN A 136 -15.39 -4.94 -17.78
N ALA A 137 -14.85 -4.58 -16.62
CA ALA A 137 -15.46 -3.65 -15.67
C ALA A 137 -15.91 -2.33 -16.31
N GLY A 138 -15.08 -1.76 -17.19
CA GLY A 138 -15.43 -0.52 -17.91
C GLY A 138 -16.63 -0.68 -18.86
N GLN A 139 -16.77 -1.86 -19.49
CA GLN A 139 -17.91 -2.16 -20.37
C GLN A 139 -19.19 -2.32 -19.55
N TYR A 140 -19.14 -3.09 -18.47
CA TYR A 140 -20.28 -3.26 -17.57
C TYR A 140 -20.75 -1.95 -16.95
N LEU A 141 -19.82 -1.08 -16.54
CA LEU A 141 -20.14 0.26 -16.05
C LEU A 141 -20.78 1.12 -17.15
N GLN A 142 -20.29 1.04 -18.38
CA GLN A 142 -20.85 1.76 -19.52
C GLN A 142 -22.25 1.26 -19.90
N GLU A 143 -22.51 -0.04 -19.83
CA GLU A 143 -23.84 -0.59 -20.11
C GLU A 143 -24.86 -0.20 -19.04
N LYS A 144 -24.44 -0.19 -17.77
CA LYS A 144 -25.35 0.07 -16.65
C LYS A 144 -25.58 1.55 -16.36
N TYR A 145 -24.53 2.37 -16.45
CA TYR A 145 -24.55 3.79 -16.07
C TYR A 145 -24.21 4.72 -17.23
N GLY A 146 -23.87 4.18 -18.41
CA GLY A 146 -23.62 4.98 -19.61
C GLY A 146 -24.91 5.48 -20.25
N GLY A 147 -24.75 6.24 -21.35
CA GLY A 147 -25.85 6.97 -22.00
C GLY A 147 -25.98 8.44 -21.58
N GLY A 148 -25.19 8.88 -20.58
CA GLY A 148 -25.07 10.28 -20.16
C GLY A 148 -23.90 11.04 -20.82
N LEU A 149 -23.54 12.18 -20.22
CA LEU A 149 -22.49 13.11 -20.68
C LEU A 149 -21.06 12.56 -20.65
N PHE A 150 -20.82 11.49 -19.88
CA PHE A 150 -19.47 10.96 -19.61
C PHE A 150 -19.25 9.59 -20.27
N PRO A 151 -18.19 9.43 -21.08
CA PRO A 151 -17.81 8.14 -21.65
C PRO A 151 -17.09 7.27 -20.60
N ILE A 152 -17.86 6.61 -19.72
CA ILE A 152 -17.36 5.87 -18.54
C ILE A 152 -16.30 4.82 -18.93
N LEU A 153 -16.50 4.10 -20.03
CA LEU A 153 -15.51 3.13 -20.55
C LEU A 153 -14.14 3.77 -20.77
N TYR A 154 -14.12 4.95 -21.37
CA TYR A 154 -12.87 5.66 -21.67
C TYR A 154 -12.26 6.26 -20.41
N ILE A 155 -13.09 6.77 -19.49
CA ILE A 155 -12.62 7.27 -18.19
C ILE A 155 -11.99 6.14 -17.37
N TRP A 156 -12.58 4.95 -17.37
CA TRP A 156 -12.02 3.75 -16.75
C TRP A 156 -10.66 3.40 -17.36
N GLY A 157 -10.59 3.26 -18.69
CA GLY A 157 -9.35 2.91 -19.38
C GLY A 157 -8.23 3.95 -19.19
N ILE A 158 -8.55 5.24 -19.28
CA ILE A 158 -7.60 6.32 -19.03
C ILE A 158 -7.18 6.36 -17.55
N GLY A 159 -8.11 6.10 -16.63
CA GLY A 159 -7.83 5.99 -15.19
C GLY A 159 -6.85 4.85 -14.88
N LEU A 160 -7.04 3.67 -15.49
CA LEU A 160 -6.10 2.54 -15.37
C LEU A 160 -4.71 2.91 -15.91
N LEU A 161 -4.64 3.61 -17.05
CA LEU A 161 -3.38 4.08 -17.60
C LEU A 161 -2.70 5.07 -16.65
N ALA A 162 -3.45 6.02 -16.08
CA ALA A 162 -2.95 7.00 -15.12
C ALA A 162 -2.42 6.34 -13.85
N ALA A 163 -3.13 5.35 -13.32
CA ALA A 163 -2.70 4.56 -12.16
C ALA A 163 -1.37 3.84 -12.42
N GLY A 164 -1.21 3.24 -13.61
CA GLY A 164 0.05 2.60 -14.03
C GLY A 164 1.24 3.57 -14.13
N GLN A 165 1.01 4.79 -14.64
CA GLN A 165 2.05 5.82 -14.68
C GLN A 165 2.42 6.32 -13.28
N SER A 166 1.43 6.58 -12.43
CA SER A 166 1.64 6.97 -11.04
C SER A 166 2.47 5.93 -10.27
N SER A 167 2.11 4.65 -10.40
CA SER A 167 2.85 3.52 -9.80
C SER A 167 4.32 3.47 -10.25
N THR A 168 4.59 3.73 -11.53
CA THR A 168 5.98 3.80 -12.03
C THR A 168 6.76 4.91 -11.32
N ILE A 169 6.19 6.11 -11.24
CA ILE A 169 6.87 7.26 -10.64
C ILE A 169 7.17 6.96 -9.17
N THR A 170 6.16 6.57 -8.41
CA THR A 170 6.25 6.18 -7.00
C THR A 170 7.28 5.07 -6.79
N GLY A 171 7.26 4.01 -7.61
CA GLY A 171 8.20 2.89 -7.53
C GLY A 171 9.66 3.31 -7.76
N THR A 172 9.92 4.19 -8.75
CA THR A 172 11.29 4.66 -9.01
C THR A 172 11.83 5.59 -7.92
N TYR A 173 10.96 6.38 -7.28
CA TYR A 173 11.29 7.21 -6.13
C TYR A 173 11.53 6.38 -4.88
N ALA A 174 10.62 5.46 -4.54
CA ALA A 174 10.80 4.56 -3.40
C ALA A 174 12.08 3.73 -3.56
N GLY A 175 12.32 3.18 -4.75
CA GLY A 175 13.55 2.47 -5.09
C GLY A 175 14.81 3.33 -4.96
N GLN A 176 14.72 4.65 -5.16
CA GLN A 176 15.85 5.57 -4.93
C GLN A 176 16.28 5.59 -3.47
N PHE A 177 15.32 5.77 -2.58
CA PHE A 177 15.59 5.90 -1.15
C PHE A 177 16.00 4.57 -0.55
N ILE A 178 15.38 3.47 -0.98
CA ILE A 178 15.74 2.12 -0.53
C ILE A 178 17.14 1.75 -1.01
N MET A 179 17.45 1.89 -2.30
CA MET A 179 18.79 1.54 -2.83
C MET A 179 19.88 2.47 -2.30
N GLY A 180 19.60 3.75 -2.14
CA GLY A 180 20.56 4.73 -1.61
C GLY A 180 20.79 4.57 -0.11
N GLY A 181 19.74 4.25 0.65
CA GLY A 181 19.82 4.07 2.11
C GLY A 181 20.37 2.72 2.53
N PHE A 182 19.82 1.62 2.00
CA PHE A 182 20.18 0.25 2.43
C PHE A 182 21.39 -0.31 1.69
N LEU A 183 21.52 -0.06 0.39
CA LEU A 183 22.57 -0.65 -0.45
C LEU A 183 23.70 0.34 -0.80
N ASN A 184 23.54 1.62 -0.43
CA ASN A 184 24.41 2.73 -0.86
C ASN A 184 24.66 2.76 -2.39
N LEU A 185 23.68 2.30 -3.17
CA LEU A 185 23.77 2.20 -4.64
C LEU A 185 23.14 3.43 -5.30
N ARG A 186 24.00 4.27 -5.91
CA ARG A 186 23.58 5.49 -6.63
C ARG A 186 23.41 5.24 -8.12
N LEU A 187 22.28 4.64 -8.51
CA LEU A 187 21.89 4.46 -9.90
C LEU A 187 21.26 5.74 -10.50
N LYS A 188 21.49 5.97 -11.79
CA LYS A 188 20.78 7.01 -12.56
C LYS A 188 19.29 6.68 -12.62
N LYS A 189 18.42 7.70 -12.54
CA LYS A 189 16.95 7.54 -12.49
C LYS A 189 16.40 6.68 -13.64
N TRP A 190 16.84 6.93 -14.88
CA TRP A 190 16.40 6.18 -16.06
C TRP A 190 16.84 4.71 -16.02
N LEU A 191 18.08 4.45 -15.60
CA LEU A 191 18.59 3.07 -15.49
C LEU A 191 17.83 2.29 -14.42
N ARG A 192 17.54 2.91 -13.28
CA ARG A 192 16.69 2.29 -12.25
C ARG A 192 15.30 1.95 -12.80
N ALA A 193 14.66 2.92 -13.46
CA ALA A 193 13.33 2.73 -14.05
C ALA A 193 13.32 1.60 -15.10
N LEU A 194 14.37 1.52 -15.93
CA LEU A 194 14.52 0.47 -16.92
C LEU A 194 14.65 -0.91 -16.26
N ILE A 195 15.51 -1.05 -15.24
CA ILE A 195 15.70 -2.33 -14.53
C ILE A 195 14.41 -2.76 -13.86
N THR A 196 13.79 -1.90 -13.05
CA THR A 196 12.56 -2.25 -12.31
C THR A 196 11.40 -2.55 -13.25
N ARG A 197 11.27 -1.82 -14.37
CA ARG A 197 10.25 -2.11 -15.39
C ARG A 197 10.53 -3.38 -16.16
N SER A 198 11.80 -3.68 -16.47
CA SER A 198 12.15 -4.93 -17.17
C SER A 198 11.83 -6.13 -16.27
N CYS A 199 12.17 -6.06 -14.98
CA CYS A 199 11.82 -7.10 -14.01
C CYS A 199 10.31 -7.29 -13.84
N ALA A 200 9.49 -6.26 -14.05
CA ALA A 200 8.03 -6.37 -13.99
C ALA A 200 7.43 -6.86 -15.32
N ILE A 201 7.80 -6.25 -16.44
CA ILE A 201 7.18 -6.45 -17.75
C ILE A 201 7.64 -7.77 -18.40
N VAL A 202 8.92 -8.13 -18.28
CA VAL A 202 9.46 -9.33 -18.96
C VAL A 202 8.76 -10.60 -18.47
N PRO A 203 8.61 -10.87 -17.15
CA PRO A 203 7.85 -12.02 -16.69
C PRO A 203 6.39 -11.99 -17.15
N THR A 204 5.73 -10.83 -17.10
CA THR A 204 4.34 -10.70 -17.55
C THR A 204 4.18 -10.99 -19.04
N ILE A 205 5.09 -10.51 -19.89
CA ILE A 205 5.06 -10.81 -21.34
C ILE A 205 5.32 -12.29 -21.59
N ILE A 206 6.27 -12.90 -20.89
CA ILE A 206 6.54 -14.34 -21.03
C ILE A 206 5.30 -15.15 -20.66
N VAL A 207 4.66 -14.83 -19.53
CA VAL A 207 3.42 -15.51 -19.12
C VAL A 207 2.33 -15.32 -20.16
N ALA A 208 2.12 -14.09 -20.65
CA ALA A 208 1.10 -13.79 -21.65
C ALA A 208 1.33 -14.49 -23.00
N LEU A 209 2.58 -14.64 -23.44
CA LEU A 209 2.91 -15.29 -24.73
C LEU A 209 2.92 -16.81 -24.66
N VAL A 210 3.30 -17.39 -23.50
CA VAL A 210 3.42 -18.85 -23.35
C VAL A 210 2.09 -19.51 -23.00
N PHE A 211 1.21 -18.81 -22.26
CA PHE A 211 0.00 -19.39 -21.67
C PHE A 211 -1.30 -18.78 -22.22
N ASP A 212 -1.32 -18.54 -23.53
CA ASP A 212 -2.43 -18.03 -24.37
C ASP A 212 -3.77 -17.92 -23.62
N THR A 213 -4.07 -16.73 -23.07
CA THR A 213 -5.36 -16.37 -22.43
C THR A 213 -5.92 -17.33 -21.36
N SER A 214 -5.09 -18.05 -20.59
CA SER A 214 -5.58 -18.62 -19.32
C SER A 214 -5.59 -17.54 -18.23
N GLU A 215 -6.78 -17.07 -17.85
CA GLU A 215 -6.97 -16.12 -16.73
C GLU A 215 -6.27 -16.64 -15.45
N ASP A 216 -6.27 -17.96 -15.26
CA ASP A 216 -5.67 -18.67 -14.14
C ASP A 216 -4.19 -18.32 -13.86
N MET A 217 -3.34 -18.18 -14.88
CA MET A 217 -1.91 -17.90 -14.68
C MET A 217 -1.62 -16.45 -14.31
N LEU A 218 -2.44 -15.51 -14.79
CA LEU A 218 -2.34 -14.11 -14.38
C LEU A 218 -2.81 -13.91 -12.95
N ASP A 219 -3.82 -14.66 -12.53
CA ASP A 219 -4.27 -14.68 -11.14
C ASP A 219 -3.22 -15.28 -10.22
N VAL A 220 -2.59 -16.39 -10.59
CA VAL A 220 -1.43 -16.94 -9.85
C VAL A 220 -0.30 -15.93 -9.74
N LEU A 221 0.03 -15.20 -10.83
CA LEU A 221 1.05 -14.14 -10.77
C LEU A 221 0.66 -13.03 -9.79
N ASN A 222 -0.61 -12.60 -9.80
CA ASN A 222 -1.12 -11.60 -8.87
C ASN A 222 -1.06 -12.09 -7.42
N GLU A 223 -1.36 -13.36 -7.16
CA GLU A 223 -1.22 -13.97 -5.83
C GLU A 223 0.23 -13.97 -5.36
N TRP A 224 1.19 -14.36 -6.21
CA TRP A 224 2.62 -14.28 -5.90
C TRP A 224 3.07 -12.85 -5.58
N LEU A 225 2.56 -11.85 -6.29
CA LEU A 225 2.84 -10.43 -6.00
C LEU A 225 2.28 -10.02 -4.63
N ASN A 226 1.07 -10.48 -4.29
CA ASN A 226 0.48 -10.24 -2.97
C ASN A 226 1.31 -10.89 -1.86
N VAL A 227 1.78 -12.12 -2.05
CA VAL A 227 2.67 -12.82 -1.10
C VAL A 227 3.98 -12.04 -0.90
N LEU A 228 4.60 -11.56 -1.98
CA LEU A 228 5.80 -10.73 -1.89
C LEU A 228 5.55 -9.42 -1.13
N GLN A 229 4.38 -8.82 -1.29
CA GLN A 229 3.98 -7.63 -0.52
C GLN A 229 3.77 -7.97 0.96
N SER A 230 3.09 -9.07 1.28
CA SER A 230 2.86 -9.56 2.64
C SER A 230 4.16 -9.78 3.40
N VAL A 231 5.16 -10.41 2.76
CA VAL A 231 6.48 -10.66 3.37
C VAL A 231 7.21 -9.36 3.72
N GLN A 232 7.00 -8.28 2.95
CA GLN A 232 7.69 -7.00 3.16
C GLN A 232 7.12 -6.16 4.31
N ILE A 233 5.83 -6.31 4.63
CA ILE A 233 5.13 -5.45 5.60
C ILE A 233 5.81 -5.43 6.98
N PRO A 234 6.12 -6.59 7.62
CA PRO A 234 6.76 -6.58 8.93
C PRO A 234 8.14 -5.90 8.94
N PHE A 235 8.93 -6.07 7.87
CA PHE A 235 10.25 -5.44 7.75
C PHE A 235 10.18 -3.92 7.69
N ALA A 236 9.11 -3.35 7.15
CA ALA A 236 8.94 -1.90 7.09
C ALA A 236 8.33 -1.36 8.41
N LEU A 237 7.27 -2.00 8.90
CA LEU A 237 6.49 -1.49 10.03
C LEU A 237 7.18 -1.65 11.39
N ILE A 238 7.81 -2.80 11.66
CA ILE A 238 8.43 -3.06 12.97
C ILE A 238 9.55 -2.06 13.26
N PRO A 239 10.53 -1.84 12.36
CA PRO A 239 11.57 -0.85 12.59
C PRO A 239 11.00 0.57 12.66
N LEU A 240 10.04 0.93 11.80
CA LEU A 240 9.42 2.25 11.86
C LEU A 240 8.83 2.52 13.24
N LEU A 241 7.91 1.67 13.70
CA LEU A 241 7.21 1.85 14.98
C LEU A 241 8.19 1.85 16.16
N TYR A 242 9.26 1.08 16.06
CA TYR A 242 10.34 1.13 17.03
C TYR A 242 11.03 2.50 17.02
N LEU A 243 11.49 2.99 15.86
CA LEU A 243 12.22 4.26 15.74
C LEU A 243 11.40 5.47 16.18
N VAL A 244 10.10 5.55 15.81
CA VAL A 244 9.22 6.64 16.26
C VAL A 244 8.84 6.58 17.75
N SER A 245 9.01 5.43 18.39
CA SER A 245 8.80 5.26 19.83
C SER A 245 10.02 5.61 20.69
N GLN A 246 11.19 5.80 20.09
CA GLN A 246 12.44 6.02 20.82
C GLN A 246 12.73 7.51 21.05
N GLU A 247 12.86 7.89 22.32
CA GLU A 247 13.17 9.27 22.74
C GLU A 247 14.57 9.71 22.30
N HIS A 248 15.53 8.79 22.20
CA HIS A 248 16.87 9.11 21.69
C HIS A 248 16.86 9.56 20.22
N ILE A 249 15.90 9.07 19.42
CA ILE A 249 15.84 9.33 17.98
C ILE A 249 14.89 10.49 17.70
N MET A 250 13.71 10.49 18.32
CA MET A 250 12.67 11.49 18.09
C MET A 250 12.76 12.69 19.05
N GLY A 251 13.55 12.60 20.12
CA GLY A 251 13.65 13.64 21.15
C GLY A 251 12.29 13.99 21.74
N THR A 252 11.98 15.27 21.74
CA THR A 252 10.71 15.81 22.24
C THR A 252 9.49 15.47 21.38
N PHE A 253 9.68 14.93 20.16
CA PHE A 253 8.60 14.60 19.21
C PHE A 253 8.26 13.11 19.18
N LYS A 254 8.59 12.35 20.24
CA LYS A 254 8.21 10.93 20.37
C LYS A 254 6.69 10.76 20.36
N ILE A 255 6.22 9.64 19.80
CA ILE A 255 4.78 9.33 19.80
C ILE A 255 4.26 9.11 21.22
N GLY A 256 3.04 9.57 21.49
CA GLY A 256 2.38 9.38 22.78
C GLY A 256 2.05 7.90 23.06
N PRO A 257 1.84 7.51 24.33
CA PRO A 257 1.61 6.11 24.71
C PRO A 257 0.35 5.51 24.07
N ILE A 258 -0.71 6.32 23.89
CA ILE A 258 -1.95 5.90 23.24
C ILE A 258 -1.70 5.58 21.76
N LEU A 259 -1.07 6.51 21.03
CA LEU A 259 -0.76 6.32 19.61
C LEU A 259 0.21 5.14 19.41
N LYS A 260 1.18 4.98 20.30
CA LYS A 260 2.07 3.81 20.31
C LYS A 260 1.27 2.51 20.42
N MET A 261 0.37 2.41 21.40
CA MET A 261 -0.46 1.21 21.60
C MET A 261 -1.35 0.92 20.38
N VAL A 262 -2.03 1.94 19.86
CA VAL A 262 -2.90 1.80 18.67
C VAL A 262 -2.10 1.38 17.44
N SER A 263 -0.97 2.02 17.17
CA SER A 263 -0.13 1.69 16.00
C SER A 263 0.46 0.29 16.08
N TRP A 264 0.87 -0.17 17.27
CA TRP A 264 1.32 -1.55 17.46
C TRP A 264 0.19 -2.56 17.31
N LEU A 265 -1.02 -2.26 17.80
CA LEU A 265 -2.20 -3.12 17.62
C LEU A 265 -2.52 -3.27 16.13
N VAL A 266 -2.56 -2.16 15.38
CA VAL A 266 -2.81 -2.19 13.93
C VAL A 266 -1.71 -2.96 13.21
N ALA A 267 -0.43 -2.74 13.55
CA ALA A 267 0.66 -3.48 12.94
C ALA A 267 0.56 -4.98 13.21
N VAL A 268 0.29 -5.40 14.45
CA VAL A 268 0.11 -6.82 14.78
C VAL A 268 -1.07 -7.41 14.00
N LEU A 269 -2.21 -6.71 13.93
CA LEU A 269 -3.37 -7.15 13.17
C LEU A 269 -3.02 -7.37 11.69
N VAL A 270 -2.36 -6.40 11.05
CA VAL A 270 -1.97 -6.48 9.64
C VAL A 270 -0.96 -7.61 9.40
N ILE A 271 0.01 -7.78 10.30
CA ILE A 271 1.02 -8.86 10.20
C ILE A 271 0.35 -10.23 10.34
N LEU A 272 -0.59 -10.40 11.28
CA LEU A 272 -1.33 -11.65 11.45
C LEU A 272 -2.19 -11.98 10.23
N ILE A 273 -2.90 -10.98 9.72
CA ILE A 273 -3.73 -11.10 8.52
C ILE A 273 -2.90 -11.52 7.30
N ASN A 274 -1.76 -10.88 7.08
CA ASN A 274 -0.86 -11.22 5.98
C ASN A 274 -0.17 -12.57 6.19
N GLY A 275 0.11 -12.94 7.44
CA GLY A 275 0.61 -14.26 7.80
C GLY A 275 -0.41 -15.36 7.48
N TYR A 276 -1.70 -15.11 7.71
CA TYR A 276 -2.78 -16.03 7.35
C TYR A 276 -2.85 -16.25 5.82
N LEU A 277 -2.84 -15.18 5.01
CA LEU A 277 -2.80 -15.31 3.55
C LEU A 277 -1.60 -16.12 3.07
N LEU A 278 -0.43 -15.85 3.64
CA LEU A 278 0.80 -16.53 3.28
C LEU A 278 0.72 -18.02 3.60
N LEU A 279 0.14 -18.40 4.74
CA LEU A 279 -0.09 -19.80 5.09
C LEU A 279 -1.12 -20.47 4.18
N GLU A 280 -2.21 -19.77 3.84
CA GLU A 280 -3.24 -20.30 2.94
C GLU A 280 -2.69 -20.54 1.54
N PHE A 281 -1.96 -19.57 0.99
CA PHE A 281 -1.27 -19.68 -0.30
C PHE A 281 -0.26 -20.83 -0.34
N PHE A 282 0.57 -20.97 0.71
CA PHE A 282 1.50 -22.09 0.78
C PHE A 282 0.79 -23.43 0.98
N SER A 283 -0.39 -23.46 1.59
CA SER A 283 -1.15 -24.70 1.70
C SER A 283 -1.80 -25.12 0.37
N SER A 284 -2.15 -24.18 -0.51
CA SER A 284 -2.77 -24.46 -1.81
C SER A 284 -1.75 -24.83 -2.89
N GLU A 285 -0.61 -24.14 -2.94
CA GLU A 285 0.38 -24.30 -4.01
C GLU A 285 1.38 -25.44 -3.78
N VAL A 286 1.54 -25.90 -2.53
CA VAL A 286 2.58 -26.87 -2.19
C VAL A 286 2.10 -28.30 -2.43
N ASN A 287 2.21 -28.74 -3.68
CA ASN A 287 2.13 -30.15 -4.05
C ASN A 287 3.54 -30.77 -4.05
N GLY A 288 3.93 -31.37 -2.92
CA GLY A 288 5.14 -32.18 -2.80
C GLY A 288 5.99 -31.90 -1.56
N VAL A 289 6.52 -32.96 -0.94
CA VAL A 289 7.28 -32.92 0.32
C VAL A 289 8.54 -32.05 0.21
N LEU A 290 9.19 -32.04 -0.95
CA LEU A 290 10.44 -31.32 -1.18
C LEU A 290 10.21 -29.79 -1.23
N ILE A 291 9.18 -29.35 -1.96
CA ILE A 291 8.75 -27.94 -2.03
C ILE A 291 8.26 -27.46 -0.66
N ALA A 292 7.50 -28.30 0.06
CA ALA A 292 7.05 -28.02 1.42
C ALA A 292 8.20 -27.80 2.39
N THR A 293 9.24 -28.63 2.30
CA THR A 293 10.42 -28.52 3.18
C THR A 293 11.21 -27.25 2.88
N VAL A 294 11.42 -26.91 1.62
CA VAL A 294 12.15 -25.67 1.22
C VAL A 294 11.40 -24.42 1.68
N ILE A 295 10.10 -24.35 1.43
CA ILE A 295 9.25 -23.23 1.84
C ILE A 295 9.15 -23.16 3.36
N GLY A 296 9.02 -24.30 4.04
CA GLY A 296 8.99 -24.37 5.50
C GLY A 296 10.28 -23.84 6.13
N VAL A 297 11.44 -24.22 5.61
CA VAL A 297 12.74 -23.69 6.07
C VAL A 297 12.85 -22.19 5.82
N PHE A 298 12.44 -21.70 4.64
CA PHE A 298 12.46 -20.27 4.34
C PHE A 298 11.53 -19.48 5.27
N THR A 299 10.33 -19.99 5.50
CA THR A 299 9.33 -19.40 6.39
C THR A 299 9.80 -19.40 7.84
N ALA A 300 10.40 -20.49 8.31
CA ALA A 300 11.00 -20.56 9.65
C ALA A 300 12.15 -19.55 9.81
N GLY A 301 13.03 -19.43 8.80
CA GLY A 301 14.09 -18.43 8.77
C GLY A 301 13.54 -17.00 8.77
N TYR A 302 12.48 -16.74 8.01
CA TYR A 302 11.78 -15.46 7.98
C TYR A 302 11.16 -15.11 9.34
N VAL A 303 10.42 -16.03 9.96
CA VAL A 303 9.83 -15.83 11.29
C VAL A 303 10.92 -15.62 12.34
N ALA A 304 12.00 -16.40 12.31
CA ALA A 304 13.15 -16.21 13.19
C ALA A 304 13.78 -14.82 13.01
N PHE A 305 13.86 -14.31 11.78
CA PHE A 305 14.34 -12.96 11.50
C PHE A 305 13.39 -11.88 12.04
N ILE A 306 12.07 -12.06 11.92
CA ILE A 306 11.08 -11.16 12.53
C ILE A 306 11.21 -11.14 14.05
N ILE A 307 11.32 -12.32 14.68
CA ILE A 307 11.55 -12.44 16.13
C ILE A 307 12.86 -11.76 16.52
N TYR A 308 13.92 -11.92 15.71
CA TYR A 308 15.19 -11.21 15.91
C TYR A 308 15.00 -9.68 15.84
N LEU A 309 14.27 -9.15 14.86
CA LEU A 309 13.99 -7.71 14.78
C LEU A 309 13.21 -7.20 16.00
N VAL A 310 12.16 -7.91 16.41
CA VAL A 310 11.33 -7.56 17.56
C VAL A 310 12.15 -7.64 18.85
N SER A 311 12.88 -8.73 19.06
CA SER A 311 13.73 -8.92 20.24
C SER A 311 14.85 -7.89 20.31
N ARG A 312 15.47 -7.51 19.20
CA ARG A 312 16.47 -6.44 19.19
C ARG A 312 15.85 -5.08 19.50
N GLY A 313 14.64 -4.82 19.02
CA GLY A 313 13.84 -3.66 19.43
C GLY A 313 13.57 -3.66 20.94
N ILE A 314 13.18 -4.79 21.52
CA ILE A 314 12.91 -4.93 22.96
C ILE A 314 14.21 -4.84 23.80
N THR A 315 15.29 -5.46 23.35
CA THR A 315 16.55 -5.57 24.11
C THR A 315 17.23 -4.21 24.25
N PHE A 316 17.24 -3.38 23.20
CA PHE A 316 17.71 -1.99 23.30
C PHE A 316 16.88 -1.15 24.27
N SER A 317 15.56 -1.40 24.38
CA SER A 317 14.70 -0.74 25.38
C SER A 317 15.06 -1.15 26.81
N SER A 318 15.36 -2.43 27.04
CA SER A 318 15.67 -2.95 28.39
C SER A 318 17.08 -2.61 28.87
N TRP A 319 18.07 -2.56 27.99
CA TRP A 319 19.48 -2.34 28.35
C TRP A 319 19.78 -0.92 28.85
N ARG A 320 18.94 0.08 28.54
CA ARG A 320 19.14 1.49 28.93
C ARG A 320 18.04 2.12 29.78
N ALA A 321 17.08 1.32 30.25
CA ALA A 321 16.12 1.75 31.28
C ALA A 321 16.77 1.89 32.68
N HIS A 322 18.08 1.62 32.83
CA HIS A 322 18.86 2.06 33.98
C HIS A 322 19.40 3.48 33.72
N PRO A 323 18.80 4.53 34.33
CA PRO A 323 19.41 5.85 34.30
C PRO A 323 20.72 5.76 35.07
N LYS A 324 21.85 6.05 34.42
CA LYS A 324 23.04 6.45 35.15
C LYS A 324 22.70 7.76 35.86
N LEU A 325 22.43 7.68 37.16
CA LEU A 325 22.48 8.81 38.08
C LEU A 325 23.84 9.48 37.86
N VAL A 326 23.82 10.68 37.27
CA VAL A 326 24.97 11.58 37.31
C VAL A 326 25.02 12.10 38.75
N PRO A 327 26.07 11.81 39.54
CA PRO A 327 26.23 12.45 40.83
C PRO A 327 26.47 13.94 40.58
N GLY A 328 25.71 14.78 41.26
CA GLY A 328 25.94 16.23 41.23
C GLY A 328 27.37 16.56 41.63
N THR A 329 27.91 17.58 40.98
CA THR A 329 29.05 18.33 41.49
C THR A 329 28.60 19.78 41.57
N GLU A 330 28.48 20.23 42.82
CA GLU A 330 28.66 21.60 43.27
C GLU A 330 29.93 22.23 42.67
#